data_AF-A0A5E8H702-F1
#
_entry.id   AF-A0A5E8H702-F1
#
_cell.length_a   1.000
_cell.length_b   1.000
_cell.length_c   1.000
_cell.angle_alpha   90.00
_cell.angle_beta   90.00
_cell.angle_gamma   90.00
#
_symmetry.space_group_name_H-M   'P 1'
#
loop_
_entity.id
_entity.type
_entity.pdbx_description
1 polymer ?
#
loop_
_entity_poly.entity_id
_entity_poly.type
_entity_poly.pdbx_seq_one_letter_code
_entity_poly.pdbx_strand_id
1 'polypeptide(L)'
;MSEKKIFTYNVPVFKKKLQTRTWSVVILFVLFVIYNSLQIPKEARFQFFTIFLPLLGLFFWFLRRNYNKQIEILSSGKVEVEGGMLKQFDSNGNCASIRIKDLETIILDKFRGYDRIILETKERIYPLVNIADFQNLVLILESSSGVKRKEDLTDDRLWNIKTPLYFLPSFILLIFVYLPNLNEKFPMLTKEFLALFFNINLIIYLLYIPEKENHINSKFSLKRRLVFICLVVFFFQVYTQLEKVGWFNR
;
A
#
# COMPACT_ATOMS: atom_id res chain seq x y z
N MET A 1 -20.62 9.82 37.92
CA MET A 1 -19.90 8.67 37.33
C MET A 1 -19.82 8.92 35.83
N SER A 2 -18.62 8.96 35.22
CA SER A 2 -18.54 9.11 33.76
C SER A 2 -18.99 7.81 33.10
N GLU A 3 -19.97 7.88 32.23
CA GLU A 3 -20.49 6.72 31.49
C GLU A 3 -19.39 6.12 30.60
N LYS A 4 -19.18 4.81 30.70
CA LYS A 4 -18.19 4.09 29.88
C LYS A 4 -18.75 3.89 28.48
N LYS A 5 -18.08 4.45 27.47
CA LYS A 5 -18.44 4.27 26.05
C LYS A 5 -17.43 3.37 25.35
N ILE A 6 -17.91 2.38 24.60
CA ILE A 6 -17.08 1.38 23.92
C ILE A 6 -17.28 1.53 22.41
N PHE A 7 -16.16 1.63 21.69
CA PHE A 7 -16.08 1.73 20.24
C PHE A 7 -15.38 0.50 19.68
N THR A 8 -15.98 -0.13 18.67
CA THR A 8 -15.44 -1.29 17.99
C THR A 8 -14.93 -0.93 16.60
N TYR A 9 -14.03 -1.76 16.08
CA TYR A 9 -13.56 -1.63 14.70
C TYR A 9 -14.62 -2.11 13.71
N ASN A 10 -14.66 -1.51 12.52
CA ASN A 10 -15.57 -1.89 11.44
C ASN A 10 -15.07 -3.18 10.75
N VAL A 11 -15.39 -4.32 11.36
CA VAL A 11 -15.03 -5.65 10.86
C VAL A 11 -15.64 -5.93 9.47
N PRO A 12 -16.92 -5.61 9.17
CA PRO A 12 -17.50 -5.87 7.84
C PRO A 12 -16.75 -5.18 6.70
N VAL A 13 -16.42 -3.89 6.84
CA VAL A 13 -15.66 -3.14 5.82
C VAL A 13 -14.24 -3.70 5.68
N PHE A 14 -13.60 -4.01 6.81
CA PHE A 14 -12.27 -4.60 6.81
C PHE A 14 -12.24 -5.95 6.10
N LYS A 15 -13.19 -6.85 6.42
CA LYS A 15 -13.35 -8.17 5.81
C LYS A 15 -13.48 -8.07 4.30
N LYS A 16 -14.36 -7.20 3.80
CA LYS A 16 -14.56 -7.01 2.35
C LYS A 16 -13.28 -6.55 1.65
N LYS A 17 -12.59 -5.53 2.18
CA LYS A 17 -11.33 -5.02 1.60
C LYS A 17 -10.17 -6.01 1.68
N LEU A 18 -10.12 -6.81 2.76
CA LEU A 18 -9.11 -7.85 2.91
C LEU A 18 -9.37 -8.98 1.91
N GLN A 19 -10.63 -9.40 1.77
CA GLN A 19 -11.05 -10.43 0.81
C GLN A 19 -10.71 -10.02 -0.62
N THR A 20 -10.97 -8.78 -1.04
CA THR A 20 -10.59 -8.28 -2.37
C THR A 20 -9.08 -8.40 -2.60
N ARG A 21 -8.25 -7.97 -1.63
CA ARG A 21 -6.79 -8.05 -1.74
C ARG A 21 -6.29 -9.50 -1.81
N THR A 22 -6.84 -10.38 -0.99
CA THR A 22 -6.51 -11.82 -1.03
C THR A 22 -6.88 -12.44 -2.38
N TRP A 23 -8.06 -12.12 -2.93
CA TRP A 23 -8.48 -12.61 -4.24
C TRP A 23 -7.60 -12.10 -5.38
N SER A 24 -7.18 -10.83 -5.35
CA SER A 24 -6.24 -10.31 -6.35
C SER A 24 -4.93 -11.11 -6.37
N VAL A 25 -4.41 -11.46 -5.19
CA VAL A 25 -3.19 -12.28 -5.06
C VAL A 25 -3.42 -13.70 -5.59
N VAL A 26 -4.56 -14.32 -5.30
CA VAL A 26 -4.94 -15.63 -5.83
C VAL A 26 -5.04 -15.61 -7.35
N ILE A 27 -5.74 -14.63 -7.92
CA ILE A 27 -5.92 -14.49 -9.38
C ILE A 27 -4.57 -14.31 -10.06
N LEU A 28 -3.71 -13.42 -9.53
CA LEU A 28 -2.38 -13.18 -10.10
C LEU A 28 -1.51 -14.45 -10.07
N PHE A 29 -1.59 -15.22 -8.99
CA PHE A 29 -0.88 -16.49 -8.88
C PHE A 29 -1.41 -17.54 -9.87
N VAL A 30 -2.72 -17.67 -10.04
CA VAL A 30 -3.32 -18.59 -11.02
C VAL A 30 -2.94 -18.20 -12.44
N LEU A 31 -3.02 -16.90 -12.78
CA LEU A 31 -2.57 -16.40 -14.09
C LEU A 31 -1.09 -16.67 -14.33
N PHE A 32 -0.25 -16.50 -13.30
CA PHE A 32 1.16 -16.86 -13.37
C PHE A 32 1.36 -18.35 -13.67
N VAL A 33 0.66 -19.25 -12.97
CA VAL A 33 0.76 -20.70 -13.21
C VAL A 33 0.29 -21.05 -14.63
N ILE A 34 -0.84 -20.51 -15.08
CA ILE A 34 -1.35 -20.73 -16.44
C ILE A 34 -0.33 -20.25 -17.48
N TYR A 35 0.14 -19.01 -17.36
CA TYR A 35 1.09 -18.41 -18.29
C TYR A 35 2.40 -19.21 -18.39
N ASN A 36 2.98 -19.59 -17.25
CA ASN A 36 4.20 -20.40 -17.24
C ASN A 36 3.97 -21.82 -17.80
N SER A 37 2.81 -22.44 -17.52
CA SER A 37 2.49 -23.77 -18.05
C SER A 37 2.42 -23.80 -19.59
N LEU A 38 2.04 -22.68 -20.22
CA LEU A 38 1.99 -22.55 -21.68
C LEU A 38 3.37 -22.44 -22.30
N GLN A 39 4.36 -21.90 -21.57
CA GLN A 39 5.74 -21.76 -22.03
C GLN A 39 6.54 -23.06 -21.95
N ILE A 40 6.06 -24.04 -21.17
CA ILE A 40 6.77 -25.30 -20.93
C ILE A 40 6.43 -26.32 -22.03
N PRO A 41 7.44 -27.05 -22.58
CA PRO A 41 7.22 -28.15 -23.52
C PRO A 41 6.23 -29.18 -22.96
N LYS A 42 5.37 -29.76 -23.81
CA LYS A 42 4.26 -30.64 -23.39
C LYS A 42 4.71 -31.78 -22.47
N GLU A 43 5.89 -32.33 -22.72
CA GLU A 43 6.52 -33.43 -21.98
C GLU A 43 6.90 -33.04 -20.53
N ALA A 44 7.29 -31.78 -20.30
CA ALA A 44 7.72 -31.29 -18.99
C ALA A 44 6.57 -30.68 -18.16
N ARG A 45 5.37 -30.52 -18.73
CA ARG A 45 4.21 -29.93 -18.03
C ARG A 45 3.76 -30.75 -16.83
N PHE A 46 3.83 -32.08 -16.92
CA PHE A 46 3.46 -32.94 -15.80
C PHE A 46 4.37 -32.71 -14.59
N GLN A 47 5.69 -32.64 -14.83
CA GLN A 47 6.69 -32.34 -13.79
C GLN A 47 6.49 -30.94 -13.18
N PHE A 48 6.17 -29.95 -14.02
CA PHE A 48 5.81 -28.61 -13.55
C PHE A 48 4.62 -28.64 -12.59
N PHE A 49 3.52 -29.30 -12.96
CA PHE A 49 2.34 -29.38 -12.09
C PHE A 49 2.61 -30.16 -10.80
N THR A 50 3.42 -31.22 -10.81
CA THR A 50 3.78 -31.95 -9.58
C THR A 50 4.54 -31.11 -8.55
N ILE A 51 5.31 -30.10 -9.00
CA ILE A 51 6.01 -29.17 -8.10
C ILE A 51 5.08 -28.03 -7.66
N PHE A 52 4.29 -27.49 -8.59
CA PHE A 52 3.46 -26.31 -8.33
C PHE A 52 2.16 -26.61 -7.58
N LEU A 53 1.57 -27.81 -7.68
CA LEU A 53 0.35 -28.16 -6.94
C LEU A 53 0.54 -28.12 -5.41
N PRO A 54 1.59 -28.76 -4.85
CA PRO A 54 1.86 -28.68 -3.41
C PRO A 54 2.14 -27.25 -2.94
N LEU A 55 2.89 -26.48 -3.74
CA LEU A 55 3.15 -25.06 -3.47
C LEU A 55 1.86 -24.24 -3.46
N LEU A 56 0.94 -24.52 -4.39
CA LEU A 56 -0.38 -23.91 -4.47
C LEU A 56 -1.20 -24.24 -3.21
N GLY A 57 -1.20 -25.49 -2.76
CA GLY A 57 -1.84 -25.89 -1.51
C GLY A 57 -1.28 -25.14 -0.29
N LEU A 58 0.04 -25.08 -0.16
CA LEU A 58 0.71 -24.30 0.90
C LEU A 58 0.35 -22.82 0.82
N PHE A 59 0.38 -22.24 -0.38
CA PHE A 59 0.05 -20.84 -0.62
C PHE A 59 -1.37 -20.51 -0.17
N PHE A 60 -2.37 -21.30 -0.57
CA PHE A 60 -3.75 -21.12 -0.12
C PHE A 60 -3.90 -21.26 1.40
N TRP A 61 -3.21 -22.24 1.99
CA TRP A 61 -3.20 -22.40 3.44
C TRP A 61 -2.62 -21.17 4.16
N PHE A 62 -1.49 -20.65 3.70
CA PHE A 62 -0.88 -19.43 4.23
C PHE A 62 -1.80 -18.22 4.09
N LEU A 63 -2.41 -18.03 2.93
CA LEU A 63 -3.35 -16.94 2.69
C LEU A 63 -4.57 -17.03 3.62
N ARG A 64 -5.16 -18.22 3.76
CA ARG A 64 -6.29 -18.45 4.66
C ARG A 64 -5.91 -18.20 6.11
N ARG A 65 -4.77 -18.72 6.57
CA ARG A 65 -4.28 -18.53 7.94
C ARG A 65 -4.04 -17.04 8.23
N ASN A 66 -3.43 -16.32 7.29
CA ASN A 66 -3.17 -14.89 7.42
C ASN A 66 -4.47 -14.08 7.43
N TYR A 67 -5.41 -14.38 6.53
CA TYR A 67 -6.72 -13.75 6.46
C TYR A 67 -7.49 -13.86 7.77
N ASN A 68 -7.59 -15.08 8.31
CA ASN A 68 -8.29 -15.33 9.58
C ASN A 68 -7.61 -14.60 10.74
N LYS A 69 -6.28 -14.69 10.84
CA LYS A 69 -5.51 -14.03 11.89
C LYS A 69 -5.71 -12.51 11.88
N GLN A 70 -5.75 -11.88 10.71
CA GLN A 70 -6.01 -10.43 10.62
C GLN A 70 -7.41 -10.04 11.08
N ILE A 71 -8.42 -10.84 10.76
CA ILE A 71 -9.79 -10.59 11.21
C ILE A 71 -9.89 -10.75 12.72
N GLU A 72 -9.32 -11.83 13.25
CA GLU A 72 -9.28 -12.10 14.69
C GLU A 72 -8.68 -10.93 15.45
N ILE A 73 -7.48 -10.48 15.05
CA ILE A 73 -6.78 -9.35 15.67
C ILE A 73 -7.66 -8.10 15.73
N LEU A 74 -8.31 -7.76 14.62
CA LEU A 74 -9.16 -6.57 14.55
C LEU A 74 -10.44 -6.73 15.37
N SER A 75 -11.04 -7.92 15.36
CA SER A 75 -12.30 -8.21 16.07
C SER A 75 -12.16 -8.20 17.58
N SER A 76 -11.00 -8.57 18.11
CA SER A 76 -10.69 -8.51 19.54
C SER A 76 -10.30 -7.11 20.03
N GLY A 77 -9.93 -6.21 19.11
CA GLY A 77 -9.55 -4.86 19.47
C GLY A 77 -10.76 -3.98 19.80
N LYS A 78 -10.58 -3.03 20.72
CA LYS A 78 -11.62 -2.05 21.08
C LYS A 78 -11.01 -0.74 21.56
N VAL A 79 -11.78 0.33 21.48
CA VAL A 79 -11.43 1.64 22.06
C VAL A 79 -12.48 1.96 23.11
N GLU A 80 -12.05 2.30 24.32
CA GLU A 80 -12.93 2.65 25.42
C GLU A 80 -12.67 4.11 25.83
N VAL A 81 -13.74 4.87 26.06
CA VAL A 81 -13.67 6.22 26.61
C VAL A 81 -14.36 6.19 27.98
N GLU A 82 -13.58 6.47 29.02
CA GLU A 82 -14.02 6.39 30.42
C GLU A 82 -13.19 7.35 31.28
N GLY A 83 -13.84 8.15 32.12
CA GLY A 83 -13.15 9.00 33.10
C GLY A 83 -12.25 10.08 32.48
N GLY A 84 -12.53 10.53 31.25
CA GLY A 84 -11.65 11.44 30.52
C GLY A 84 -10.38 10.80 29.96
N MET A 85 -10.30 9.46 30.01
CA MET A 85 -9.24 8.67 29.39
C MET A 85 -9.79 7.96 28.16
N LEU A 86 -8.98 7.89 27.11
CA LEU A 86 -9.17 6.99 25.98
C LEU A 86 -8.21 5.81 26.14
N LYS A 87 -8.74 4.60 26.10
CA LYS A 87 -7.99 3.34 26.23
C LYS A 87 -8.16 2.54 24.94
N GLN A 88 -7.06 2.17 24.29
CA GLN A 88 -7.03 1.32 23.11
C GLN A 88 -6.52 -0.06 23.52
N PHE A 89 -7.34 -1.08 23.28
CA PHE A 89 -7.01 -2.47 23.54
C PHE A 89 -6.65 -3.18 22.23
N ASP A 90 -5.55 -3.91 22.25
CA ASP A 90 -5.16 -4.81 21.17
C ASP A 90 -5.68 -6.25 21.41
N SER A 91 -5.42 -7.12 20.44
CA SER A 91 -5.80 -8.54 20.50
C SER A 91 -5.07 -9.36 21.55
N ASN A 92 -3.94 -8.86 22.04
CA ASN A 92 -3.07 -9.54 22.99
C ASN A 92 -3.35 -9.09 24.44
N GLY A 93 -4.33 -8.21 24.64
CA GLY A 93 -4.66 -7.63 25.94
C GLY A 93 -3.79 -6.43 26.34
N ASN A 94 -2.91 -5.94 25.46
CA ASN A 94 -2.17 -4.71 25.72
C ASN A 94 -3.13 -3.53 25.64
N CYS A 95 -2.95 -2.58 26.57
CA CYS A 95 -3.75 -1.38 26.65
C CYS A 95 -2.85 -0.15 26.52
N ALA A 96 -3.06 0.65 25.47
CA ALA A 96 -2.52 2.00 25.39
C ALA A 96 -3.57 2.98 25.93
N SER A 97 -3.20 3.80 26.91
CA SER A 97 -4.10 4.81 27.46
C SER A 97 -3.56 6.22 27.23
N ILE A 98 -4.48 7.16 27.04
CA ILE A 98 -4.22 8.57 26.84
C ILE A 98 -5.28 9.38 27.58
N ARG A 99 -4.88 10.45 28.25
CA ARG A 99 -5.82 11.41 28.82
C ARG A 99 -6.30 12.34 27.71
N ILE A 100 -7.60 12.45 27.53
CA ILE A 100 -8.20 13.21 26.42
C ILE A 100 -7.87 14.71 26.53
N LYS A 101 -7.67 15.23 27.75
CA LYS A 101 -7.25 16.61 28.00
C LYS A 101 -5.82 16.92 27.53
N ASP A 102 -4.98 15.90 27.35
CA ASP A 102 -3.58 16.07 26.94
C ASP A 102 -3.43 16.05 25.41
N LEU A 103 -4.55 15.96 24.68
CA LEU A 103 -4.58 16.07 23.23
C LEU A 103 -4.25 17.50 22.80
N GLU A 104 -3.32 17.63 21.86
CA GLU A 104 -2.98 18.90 21.22
C GLU A 104 -3.62 19.01 19.83
N THR A 105 -3.66 17.89 19.10
CA THR A 105 -4.25 17.83 17.76
C THR A 105 -5.11 16.58 17.58
N ILE A 106 -6.23 16.77 16.87
CA ILE A 106 -7.05 15.68 16.33
C ILE A 106 -7.05 15.84 14.81
N ILE A 107 -6.42 14.92 14.08
CA ILE A 107 -6.37 14.95 12.61
C ILE A 107 -7.22 13.80 12.08
N LEU A 108 -8.11 14.10 11.14
CA LEU A 108 -8.92 13.12 10.44
C LEU A 108 -8.38 12.94 9.03
N ASP A 109 -8.12 11.70 8.66
CA ASP A 109 -7.57 11.39 7.35
C ASP A 109 -7.97 10.00 6.89
N LYS A 110 -7.48 9.60 5.71
CA LYS A 110 -7.62 8.23 5.21
C LYS A 110 -6.25 7.56 5.15
N PHE A 111 -6.17 6.36 5.72
CA PHE A 111 -5.00 5.49 5.65
C PHE A 111 -5.36 4.15 5.03
N ARG A 112 -4.73 3.82 3.89
CA ARG A 112 -5.01 2.59 3.12
C ARG A 112 -6.51 2.41 2.81
N GLY A 113 -7.18 3.54 2.57
CA GLY A 113 -8.61 3.61 2.28
C GLY A 113 -9.54 3.45 3.49
N TYR A 114 -9.04 3.37 4.72
CA TYR A 114 -9.85 3.40 5.94
C TYR A 114 -9.81 4.78 6.57
N ASP A 115 -10.90 5.19 7.20
CA ASP A 115 -10.91 6.42 7.98
C ASP A 115 -10.02 6.25 9.21
N ARG A 116 -9.17 7.23 9.46
CA ARG A 116 -8.19 7.25 10.54
C ARG A 116 -8.31 8.56 11.31
N ILE A 117 -8.18 8.42 12.62
CA ILE A 117 -8.06 9.52 13.59
C ILE A 117 -6.62 9.47 14.10
N ILE A 118 -5.88 10.55 13.93
CA ILE A 118 -4.55 10.71 14.50
C ILE A 118 -4.70 11.62 15.71
N LEU A 119 -4.38 11.08 16.87
CA LEU A 119 -4.41 11.78 18.13
C LEU A 119 -2.98 12.12 18.53
N GLU A 120 -2.66 13.40 18.63
CA GLU A 120 -1.31 13.87 18.97
C GLU A 120 -1.30 14.45 20.37
N THR A 121 -0.33 14.01 21.17
CA THR A 121 0.07 14.65 22.43
C THR A 121 1.48 15.18 22.27
N LYS A 122 1.96 15.93 23.27
CA LYS A 122 3.36 16.40 23.34
C LYS A 122 4.39 15.28 23.19
N GLU A 123 4.06 14.07 23.64
CA GLU A 123 5.01 12.97 23.72
C GLU A 123 4.84 11.93 22.62
N ARG A 124 3.60 11.68 22.17
CA ARG A 124 3.27 10.52 21.35
C ARG A 124 2.10 10.77 20.41
N ILE A 125 2.07 9.95 19.36
CA ILE A 125 1.01 9.92 18.36
C ILE A 125 0.26 8.59 18.48
N TYR A 126 -1.08 8.65 18.56
CA TYR A 126 -1.97 7.50 18.70
C TYR A 126 -2.92 7.42 17.50
N PRO A 127 -2.60 6.58 16.49
CA PRO A 127 -3.47 6.38 15.34
C PRO A 127 -4.58 5.37 15.64
N LEU A 128 -5.84 5.78 15.44
CA LEU A 128 -7.02 4.93 15.47
C LEU A 128 -7.55 4.77 14.06
N VAL A 129 -7.67 3.54 13.55
CA VAL A 129 -8.04 3.28 12.16
C VAL A 129 -9.29 2.41 12.11
N ASN A 130 -10.21 2.70 11.18
CA ASN A 130 -11.36 1.84 10.87
C ASN A 130 -12.30 1.63 12.07
N ILE A 131 -12.62 2.69 12.82
CA ILE A 131 -13.64 2.65 13.88
C ILE A 131 -15.05 2.63 13.26
N ALA A 132 -15.94 1.79 13.78
CA ALA A 132 -17.30 1.64 13.25
C ALA A 132 -18.15 2.91 13.45
N ASP A 133 -18.17 3.42 14.68
CA ASP A 133 -18.86 4.68 15.01
C ASP A 133 -17.87 5.85 15.06
N PHE A 134 -17.27 6.11 13.90
CA PHE A 134 -16.17 7.07 13.73
C PHE A 134 -16.57 8.50 14.13
N GLN A 135 -17.71 8.98 13.65
CA GLN A 135 -18.12 10.38 13.89
C GLN A 135 -18.44 10.63 15.36
N ASN A 136 -19.11 9.69 16.03
CA ASN A 136 -19.44 9.83 17.44
C ASN A 136 -18.17 9.84 18.31
N LEU A 137 -17.19 8.98 18.02
CA LEU A 137 -15.90 9.00 18.72
C LEU A 137 -15.21 10.37 18.57
N VAL A 138 -15.18 10.92 17.35
CA VAL A 138 -14.61 12.26 17.11
C VAL A 138 -15.33 13.34 17.92
N LEU A 139 -16.66 13.36 17.91
CA LEU A 139 -17.44 14.35 18.67
C LEU A 139 -17.18 14.27 20.18
N ILE A 140 -17.02 13.06 20.73
CA ILE A 140 -16.67 12.87 22.15
C ILE A 140 -15.26 13.40 22.43
N LEU A 141 -14.31 13.16 21.54
CA LEU A 141 -12.94 13.64 21.69
C LEU A 141 -12.90 15.17 21.63
N GLU A 142 -13.57 15.80 20.67
CA GLU A 142 -13.62 17.26 20.56
C GLU A 142 -14.29 17.91 21.78
N SER A 143 -15.43 17.39 22.21
CA SER A 143 -16.16 17.92 23.37
C SER A 143 -15.41 17.77 24.70
N SER A 144 -14.64 16.68 24.84
CA SER A 144 -13.92 16.38 26.09
C SER A 144 -12.53 17.04 26.17
N SER A 145 -11.88 17.24 25.03
CA SER A 145 -10.54 17.88 24.94
C SER A 145 -10.61 19.39 24.73
N GLY A 146 -11.68 19.90 24.11
CA GLY A 146 -11.76 21.27 23.62
C GLY A 146 -11.01 21.51 22.29
N VAL A 147 -10.32 20.49 21.76
CA VAL A 147 -9.57 20.56 20.49
C VAL A 147 -10.51 20.32 19.32
N LYS A 148 -10.43 21.16 18.29
CA LYS A 148 -11.18 20.97 17.04
C LYS A 148 -10.41 20.06 16.08
N ARG A 149 -11.15 19.22 15.37
CA ARG A 149 -10.62 18.33 14.34
C ARG A 149 -10.07 19.13 13.15
N LYS A 150 -8.97 18.65 12.57
CA LYS A 150 -8.43 19.09 11.28
C LYS A 150 -8.60 17.97 10.27
N GLU A 151 -9.01 18.29 9.05
CA GLU A 151 -9.11 17.31 7.97
C GLU A 151 -7.83 17.34 7.12
N ASP A 152 -7.14 16.21 7.03
CA ASP A 152 -6.05 16.01 6.07
C ASP A 152 -6.61 15.39 4.79
N LEU A 153 -6.82 16.27 3.80
CA LEU A 153 -7.31 15.95 2.47
C LEU A 153 -6.21 15.44 1.53
N THR A 154 -4.97 15.25 2.01
CA THR A 154 -3.87 14.72 1.20
C THR A 154 -4.25 13.33 0.67
N ASP A 155 -4.24 13.17 -0.65
CA ASP A 155 -4.47 11.89 -1.30
C ASP A 155 -3.13 11.15 -1.47
N ASP A 156 -2.93 10.09 -0.69
CA ASP A 156 -1.73 9.25 -0.69
C ASP A 156 -1.84 8.04 -1.63
N ARG A 157 -2.92 7.95 -2.41
CA ARG A 157 -3.12 6.83 -3.34
C ARG A 157 -2.09 6.86 -4.46
N LEU A 158 -1.40 5.72 -4.65
CA LEU A 158 -0.48 5.47 -5.77
C LEU A 158 -1.11 5.66 -7.16
N TRP A 159 -2.43 5.56 -7.27
CA TRP A 159 -3.17 5.79 -8.51
C TRP A 159 -4.32 6.75 -8.21
N ASN A 160 -4.22 7.95 -8.77
CA ASN A 160 -5.24 8.98 -8.71
C ASN A 160 -5.49 9.52 -10.14
N ILE A 161 -6.48 10.40 -10.29
CA ILE A 161 -6.83 11.01 -11.58
C ILE A 161 -5.66 11.80 -12.21
N LYS A 162 -4.72 12.28 -11.38
CA LYS A 162 -3.54 13.01 -11.85
C LYS A 162 -2.40 12.05 -12.26
N THR A 163 -2.41 10.78 -11.84
CA THR A 163 -1.34 9.82 -12.14
C THR A 163 -1.04 9.71 -13.63
N PRO A 164 -2.03 9.58 -14.55
CA PRO A 164 -1.74 9.54 -15.99
C PRO A 164 -1.00 10.78 -16.51
N LEU A 165 -1.19 11.95 -15.90
CA LEU A 165 -0.52 13.20 -16.30
C LEU A 165 0.99 13.13 -16.07
N TYR A 166 1.44 12.45 -15.01
CA TYR A 166 2.87 12.25 -14.74
C TYR A 166 3.54 11.32 -15.77
N PHE A 167 2.76 10.47 -16.44
CA PHE A 167 3.26 9.57 -17.49
C PHE A 167 3.06 10.13 -18.90
N LEU A 168 2.54 11.36 -19.06
CA LEU A 168 2.35 12.01 -20.36
C LEU A 168 3.63 12.04 -21.20
N PRO A 169 4.83 12.36 -20.65
CA PRO A 169 6.07 12.27 -21.42
C PRO A 169 6.35 10.85 -21.93
N SER A 170 6.10 9.82 -21.10
CA SER A 170 6.25 8.42 -21.52
C SER A 170 5.26 8.01 -22.59
N PHE A 171 4.01 8.49 -22.52
CA PHE A 171 2.99 8.24 -23.54
C PHE A 171 3.34 8.91 -24.88
N ILE A 172 3.86 10.13 -24.85
CA ILE A 172 4.37 10.80 -26.05
C ILE A 172 5.50 9.96 -26.64
N LEU A 173 6.47 9.53 -25.82
CA LEU A 173 7.58 8.73 -26.30
C LEU A 173 7.12 7.39 -26.89
N LEU A 174 6.13 6.74 -26.27
CA LEU A 174 5.50 5.52 -26.78
C LEU A 174 4.93 5.72 -28.20
N ILE A 175 4.25 6.85 -28.44
CA ILE A 175 3.73 7.22 -29.77
C ILE A 175 4.88 7.32 -30.78
N PHE A 176 5.97 8.01 -30.45
CA PHE A 176 7.13 8.16 -31.35
C PHE A 176 7.80 6.82 -31.70
N VAL A 177 7.92 5.90 -30.75
CA VAL A 177 8.57 4.59 -30.96
C VAL A 177 7.74 3.66 -31.85
N TYR A 178 6.41 3.72 -31.75
CA TYR A 178 5.52 2.76 -32.43
C TYR A 178 4.85 3.31 -33.70
N LEU A 179 4.91 4.61 -33.98
CA LEU A 179 4.47 5.17 -35.26
C LEU A 179 5.60 5.11 -36.31
N PRO A 180 5.38 4.43 -37.46
CA PRO A 180 6.41 4.23 -38.49
C PRO A 180 7.05 5.54 -38.98
N ASN A 181 6.21 6.53 -39.33
CA ASN A 181 6.65 7.81 -39.89
C ASN A 181 7.45 8.69 -38.92
N LEU A 182 7.37 8.41 -37.61
CA LEU A 182 8.05 9.19 -36.57
C LEU A 182 9.34 8.50 -36.11
N ASN A 183 9.33 7.17 -36.00
CA ASN A 183 10.50 6.40 -35.62
C ASN A 183 11.64 6.54 -36.66
N GLU A 184 11.31 6.58 -37.95
CA GLU A 184 12.30 6.80 -39.03
C GLU A 184 13.00 8.17 -38.92
N LYS A 185 12.33 9.18 -38.37
CA LYS A 185 12.90 10.52 -38.16
C LYS A 185 13.79 10.60 -36.91
N PHE A 186 13.63 9.67 -35.97
CA PHE A 186 14.32 9.67 -34.69
C PHE A 186 14.82 8.26 -34.32
N PRO A 187 15.82 7.73 -35.04
CA PRO A 187 16.30 6.35 -34.84
C PRO A 187 16.91 6.09 -33.45
N MET A 188 17.23 7.15 -32.71
CA MET A 188 17.71 7.07 -31.32
C MET A 188 16.60 6.67 -30.33
N LEU A 189 15.32 6.84 -30.69
CA LEU A 189 14.17 6.49 -29.86
C LEU A 189 13.84 5.01 -30.01
N THR A 190 14.67 4.16 -29.43
CA THR A 190 14.47 2.72 -29.44
C THR A 190 13.47 2.28 -28.35
N LYS A 191 13.00 1.03 -28.45
CA LYS A 191 12.19 0.39 -27.40
C LYS A 191 12.93 0.35 -26.05
N GLU A 192 14.26 0.26 -26.10
CA GLU A 192 15.12 0.21 -24.92
C GLU A 192 15.24 1.59 -24.27
N PHE A 193 15.38 2.64 -25.08
CA PHE A 193 15.32 4.02 -24.62
C PHE A 193 13.97 4.33 -23.97
N LEU A 194 12.85 3.88 -24.57
CA LEU A 194 11.52 3.98 -23.98
C LEU A 194 11.43 3.29 -22.62
N ALA A 195 11.96 2.07 -22.50
CA ALA A 195 11.93 1.32 -21.24
C ALA A 195 12.71 2.03 -20.13
N LEU A 196 13.87 2.63 -20.47
CA LEU A 196 14.68 3.42 -19.54
C LEU A 196 13.95 4.72 -19.14
N PHE A 197 13.44 5.46 -20.13
CA PHE A 197 12.73 6.72 -19.93
C PHE A 197 11.46 6.54 -19.09
N PHE A 198 10.70 5.47 -19.37
CA PHE A 198 9.53 5.11 -18.57
C PHE A 198 9.91 4.83 -17.11
N ASN A 199 11.00 4.10 -16.87
CA ASN A 199 11.47 3.80 -15.53
C ASN A 199 11.92 5.06 -14.78
N ILE A 200 12.63 5.99 -15.45
CA ILE A 200 12.99 7.29 -14.86
C ILE A 200 11.73 8.09 -14.48
N ASN A 201 10.75 8.18 -15.39
CA ASN A 201 9.48 8.87 -15.08
C ASN A 201 8.72 8.21 -13.93
N LEU A 202 8.77 6.89 -13.82
CA LEU A 202 8.20 6.15 -12.71
C LEU A 202 8.92 6.49 -11.38
N ILE A 203 10.25 6.57 -11.38
CA ILE A 203 11.03 7.00 -10.21
C ILE A 203 10.66 8.42 -9.80
N ILE A 204 10.65 9.36 -10.76
CA ILE A 204 10.27 10.76 -10.52
C ILE A 204 8.85 10.82 -9.92
N TYR A 205 7.89 10.14 -10.55
CA TYR A 205 6.52 10.05 -10.05
C TYR A 205 6.47 9.56 -8.60
N LEU A 206 7.18 8.47 -8.29
CA LEU A 206 7.24 7.93 -6.93
C LEU A 206 7.90 8.89 -5.94
N LEU A 207 8.89 9.68 -6.35
CA LEU A 207 9.51 10.70 -5.50
C LEU A 207 8.58 11.88 -5.22
N TYR A 208 7.76 12.29 -6.19
CA TYR A 208 6.82 13.40 -6.07
C TYR A 208 5.52 13.03 -5.34
N ILE A 209 5.10 11.76 -5.34
CA ILE A 209 3.84 11.39 -4.70
C ILE A 209 3.93 11.59 -3.17
N PRO A 210 2.95 12.25 -2.53
CA PRO A 210 2.92 12.34 -1.08
C PRO A 210 2.80 10.93 -0.48
N GLU A 211 3.55 10.67 0.59
CA GLU A 211 3.39 9.46 1.40
C GLU A 211 2.95 9.90 2.79
N LYS A 212 1.79 9.40 3.22
CA LYS A 212 1.34 9.61 4.59
C LYS A 212 2.19 8.80 5.55
N GLU A 213 2.57 9.43 6.64
CA GLU A 213 3.36 8.74 7.65
C GLU A 213 2.58 7.58 8.28
N ASN A 214 3.25 6.44 8.32
CA ASN A 214 2.78 5.27 9.02
C ASN A 214 3.24 5.33 10.48
N HIS A 215 2.49 6.05 11.32
CA HIS A 215 2.78 6.17 12.75
C HIS A 215 2.69 4.83 13.51
N ILE A 216 2.14 3.76 12.90
CA ILE A 216 2.13 2.40 13.49
C ILE A 216 3.46 1.68 13.23
N ASN A 217 4.07 1.87 12.05
CA ASN A 217 5.36 1.28 11.72
C ASN A 217 6.09 2.10 10.66
N SER A 218 6.86 3.09 11.13
CA SER A 218 7.59 4.04 10.29
C SER A 218 8.70 3.39 9.44
N LYS A 219 9.12 2.16 9.78
CA LYS A 219 10.13 1.42 9.01
C LYS A 219 9.59 0.88 7.68
N PHE A 220 8.27 0.69 7.54
CA PHE A 220 7.67 0.13 6.33
C PHE A 220 6.99 1.21 5.47
N SER A 221 7.78 1.83 4.60
CA SER A 221 7.30 2.71 3.52
C SER A 221 7.10 1.91 2.23
N LEU A 222 5.95 2.07 1.58
CA LEU A 222 5.69 1.45 0.28
C LEU A 222 6.45 2.20 -0.81
N LYS A 223 6.47 3.53 -0.73
CA LYS A 223 7.20 4.40 -1.65
C LYS A 223 8.68 4.05 -1.70
N ARG A 224 9.35 3.93 -0.54
CA ARG A 224 10.78 3.55 -0.46
C ARG A 224 11.06 2.21 -1.14
N ARG A 225 10.20 1.21 -0.95
CA ARG A 225 10.35 -0.11 -1.59
C ARG A 225 10.18 -0.03 -3.11
N LEU A 226 9.18 0.71 -3.59
CA LEU A 226 8.97 0.89 -5.03
C LEU A 226 10.12 1.67 -5.67
N VAL A 227 10.59 2.75 -5.04
CA VAL A 227 11.77 3.52 -5.51
C VAL A 227 13.00 2.62 -5.57
N PHE A 228 13.26 1.82 -4.54
CA PHE A 228 14.37 0.87 -4.53
C PHE A 228 14.29 -0.12 -5.69
N ILE A 229 13.13 -0.75 -5.91
CA ILE A 229 12.92 -1.68 -7.02
C ILE A 229 13.18 -0.98 -8.37
N CYS A 230 12.63 0.22 -8.57
CA CYS A 230 12.81 0.97 -9.82
C CYS A 230 14.28 1.35 -10.04
N LEU A 231 15.02 1.73 -8.98
CA LEU A 231 16.45 2.00 -9.05
C LEU A 231 17.26 0.75 -9.43
N VAL A 232 16.96 -0.40 -8.83
CA VAL A 232 17.62 -1.66 -9.22
C VAL A 232 17.36 -1.99 -10.68
N VAL A 233 16.11 -1.85 -11.15
CA VAL A 233 15.76 -2.04 -12.56
C VAL A 233 16.49 -1.03 -13.45
N PHE A 234 16.61 0.23 -13.02
CA PHE A 234 17.32 1.27 -13.76
C PHE A 234 18.80 0.95 -13.91
N PHE A 235 19.49 0.58 -12.82
CA PHE A 235 20.90 0.18 -12.88
C PHE A 235 21.11 -1.05 -13.74
N PHE A 236 20.21 -2.04 -13.66
CA PHE A 236 20.26 -3.20 -14.54
C PHE A 236 20.07 -2.84 -16.02
N GLN A 237 19.10 -1.97 -16.33
CA GLN A 237 18.90 -1.45 -17.68
C GLN A 237 20.15 -0.72 -18.18
N VAL A 238 20.74 0.16 -17.39
CA VAL A 238 21.99 0.87 -17.75
C VAL A 238 23.14 -0.11 -17.95
N TYR A 239 23.32 -1.08 -17.04
CA TYR A 239 24.36 -2.10 -17.14
C TYR A 239 24.26 -2.87 -18.46
N THR A 240 23.08 -3.39 -18.79
CA THR A 240 22.88 -4.15 -20.04
C THR A 240 23.13 -3.29 -21.29
N GLN A 241 22.84 -1.99 -21.24
CA GLN A 241 23.12 -1.06 -22.33
C GLN A 241 24.63 -0.78 -22.48
N LEU A 242 25.33 -0.57 -21.36
CA LEU A 242 26.79 -0.39 -21.35
C LEU A 242 27.51 -1.65 -21.84
N GLU A 243 27.03 -2.83 -21.47
CA GLU A 243 27.53 -4.12 -21.95
C GLU A 243 27.37 -4.26 -23.47
N LYS A 244 26.19 -3.94 -24.02
CA LYS A 244 25.94 -3.99 -25.47
C LYS A 244 26.85 -3.09 -26.30
N VAL A 245 27.25 -1.94 -25.76
CA VAL A 245 28.19 -1.02 -26.42
C VAL A 245 29.66 -1.35 -26.14
N GLY A 246 29.93 -2.49 -25.49
CA GLY A 246 31.28 -2.99 -25.25
C GLY A 246 32.05 -2.21 -24.18
N TRP A 247 31.36 -1.47 -23.30
CA TRP A 247 32.00 -0.64 -22.27
C TRP A 247 32.90 -1.43 -21.31
N PHE A 248 32.50 -2.68 -21.01
CA PHE A 248 33.22 -3.57 -20.09
C PHE A 248 34.25 -4.48 -20.78
N ASN A 249 34.38 -4.42 -22.11
CA ASN A 249 35.33 -5.23 -22.88
C ASN A 249 36.70 -4.56 -23.01
N ARG A 250 37.11 -3.80 -21.99
CA ARG A 250 38.43 -3.16 -21.88
C ARG A 250 39.26 -3.83 -20.80
#